data_AF-E1ZUQ8-F1
#
_entry.id   AF-E1ZUQ8-F1
#
_cell.length_a   1.000
_cell.length_b   1.000
_cell.length_c   1.000
_cell.angle_alpha   90.00
_cell.angle_beta   90.00
_cell.angle_gamma   90.00
#
_symmetry.space_group_name_H-M   'P 1'
#
loop_
_entity.id
_entity.type
_entity.pdbx_description
1 polymer ?
#
loop_
_entity_poly.entity_id
_entity_poly.type
_entity_poly.pdbx_seq_one_letter_code
_entity_poly.pdbx_strand_id
1 'polypeptide(L)'
;MGHPAGGGGGGGEAAPPHVVVAVDGSVFAKYSKYRERLRAALEDVCGKAAADSVELQLAQDGSVLGAAYLAAAAAQFDAQRGGSS
;
A
#
# COMPACT_ATOMS: atom_id res chain seq x y z
N MET A 1 17.79 38.17 32.55
CA MET A 1 16.40 37.76 32.30
C MET A 1 16.44 36.44 31.54
N GLY A 2 16.13 35.33 32.21
CA GLY A 2 16.03 34.02 31.55
C GLY A 2 14.64 33.83 30.95
N HIS A 3 14.56 33.37 29.71
CA HIS A 3 13.31 32.93 29.11
C HIS A 3 12.93 31.55 29.69
N PRO A 4 11.70 31.33 30.15
CA PRO A 4 11.26 30.02 30.61
C PRO A 4 11.17 29.05 29.42
N ALA A 5 11.63 27.83 29.66
CA ALA A 5 11.50 26.69 28.76
C ALA A 5 10.01 26.43 28.47
N GLY A 6 9.60 26.67 27.23
CA GLY A 6 8.28 26.28 26.74
C GLY A 6 8.28 24.78 26.48
N GLY A 7 7.48 24.04 27.26
CA GLY A 7 7.24 22.62 27.05
C GLY A 7 6.56 22.37 25.71
N GLY A 8 7.22 21.61 24.84
CA GLY A 8 6.60 20.99 23.68
C GLY A 8 5.97 19.69 24.11
N GLY A 9 4.64 19.68 24.21
CA GLY A 9 3.85 18.50 24.56
C GLY A 9 4.16 17.32 23.64
N GLY A 10 4.36 16.16 24.24
CA GLY A 10 4.36 14.88 23.54
C GLY A 10 2.98 14.63 22.93
N GLY A 11 2.79 15.07 21.70
CA GLY A 11 1.81 14.46 20.81
C GLY A 11 2.41 13.12 20.41
N GLY A 12 1.88 12.02 20.96
CA GLY A 12 2.19 10.69 20.48
C GLY A 12 1.71 10.59 19.03
N GLU A 13 2.59 10.88 18.09
CA GLU A 13 2.36 10.64 16.67
C GLU A 13 2.23 9.11 16.52
N ALA A 14 1.02 8.66 16.25
CA ALA A 14 0.76 7.24 16.03
C ALA A 14 1.66 6.77 14.88
N ALA A 15 2.39 5.68 15.09
CA ALA A 15 3.28 5.14 14.08
C ALA A 15 2.55 5.00 12.74
N PRO A 16 3.19 5.34 11.61
CA PRO A 16 2.54 5.31 10.31
C PRO A 16 2.00 3.91 10.01
N PRO A 17 0.80 3.79 9.43
CA PRO A 17 0.20 2.50 9.12
C PRO A 17 1.07 1.72 8.13
N HIS A 18 1.12 0.40 8.29
CA HIS A 18 1.74 -0.47 7.29
C HIS A 18 0.85 -0.51 6.04
N VAL A 19 1.43 -0.19 4.90
CA VAL A 19 0.73 -0.10 3.61
C VAL A 19 1.42 -1.03 2.64
N VAL A 20 0.67 -1.98 2.06
CA VAL A 20 1.17 -2.83 0.98
C VAL A 20 0.63 -2.32 -0.35
N VAL A 21 1.52 -2.06 -1.30
CA VAL A 21 1.18 -1.67 -2.66
C VAL A 21 1.59 -2.79 -3.60
N ALA A 22 0.59 -3.46 -4.17
CA ALA A 22 0.77 -4.40 -5.26
C ALA A 22 1.16 -3.66 -6.55
N VAL A 23 2.28 -4.05 -7.15
CA VAL A 23 2.80 -3.47 -8.39
C VAL A 23 3.03 -4.58 -9.41
N ASP A 24 2.47 -4.42 -10.61
CA ASP A 24 2.67 -5.32 -11.75
C ASP A 24 3.38 -4.57 -12.89
N GLY A 25 3.94 -5.32 -13.84
CA GLY A 25 4.60 -4.81 -15.03
C GLY A 25 6.07 -5.15 -15.12
N SER A 26 6.55 -5.30 -16.36
CA SER A 26 7.89 -5.79 -16.65
C SER A 26 9.01 -4.89 -16.14
N VAL A 27 8.81 -3.58 -16.05
CA VAL A 27 9.82 -2.65 -15.53
C VAL A 27 10.04 -2.88 -14.04
N PHE A 28 8.96 -2.96 -13.25
CA PHE A 28 9.07 -3.28 -11.83
C PHE A 28 9.61 -4.72 -11.63
N ALA A 29 9.15 -5.68 -12.41
CA ALA A 29 9.58 -7.07 -12.31
C ALA A 29 11.05 -7.29 -12.68
N LYS A 30 11.52 -6.71 -13.80
CA LYS A 30 12.80 -7.06 -14.43
C LYS A 30 13.92 -6.04 -14.23
N TYR A 31 13.60 -4.79 -13.85
CA TYR A 31 14.60 -3.73 -13.71
C TYR A 31 14.74 -3.28 -12.25
N SER A 32 15.72 -3.84 -11.53
CA SER A 32 15.95 -3.57 -10.10
C SER A 32 16.15 -2.08 -9.78
N LYS A 33 16.85 -1.33 -10.65
CA LYS A 33 17.06 0.12 -10.49
C LYS A 33 15.78 0.94 -10.54
N TYR A 34 14.73 0.45 -11.20
CA TYR A 34 13.43 1.10 -11.11
C TYR A 34 12.85 1.01 -9.70
N ARG A 35 12.99 -0.14 -9.02
CA ARG A 35 12.51 -0.32 -7.64
C ARG A 35 13.26 0.58 -6.66
N GLU A 36 14.59 0.68 -6.82
CA GLU A 36 15.42 1.60 -6.03
C GLU A 36 14.97 3.06 -6.21
N ARG A 37 14.78 3.49 -7.47
CA ARG A 37 14.30 4.85 -7.78
C ARG A 37 12.89 5.12 -7.26
N LEU A 38 12.00 4.14 -7.37
CA LEU A 38 10.63 4.24 -6.86
C LEU A 38 10.63 4.37 -5.33
N ARG A 39 11.51 3.64 -4.62
CA ARG A 39 11.70 3.79 -3.18
C ARG A 39 12.21 5.18 -2.82
N ALA A 40 13.25 5.67 -3.51
CA ALA A 40 13.79 7.01 -3.29
C ALA A 40 12.74 8.10 -3.54
N ALA A 41 11.96 7.98 -4.62
CA ALA A 41 10.88 8.92 -4.91
C ALA A 41 9.78 8.90 -3.84
N LEU A 42 9.46 7.73 -3.25
CA LEU A 42 8.53 7.65 -2.12
C LEU A 42 9.06 8.38 -0.89
N GLU A 43 10.35 8.24 -0.58
CA GLU A 43 10.99 8.97 0.51
C GLU A 43 11.01 10.48 0.26
N ASP A 44 11.36 10.90 -0.96
CA ASP A 44 11.41 12.32 -1.35
C ASP A 44 10.03 13.00 -1.27
N VAL A 45 8.96 12.29 -1.64
CA VAL A 45 7.60 12.85 -1.71
C VAL A 45 6.85 12.74 -0.38
N CYS A 46 6.95 11.59 0.30
CA CYS A 46 6.14 11.28 1.49
C CYS A 46 6.93 11.44 2.79
N GLY A 47 8.24 11.64 2.72
CA GLY A 47 9.14 11.59 3.87
C GLY A 47 9.48 10.15 4.29
N LYS A 48 10.64 10.01 4.94
CA LYS A 48 11.22 8.72 5.31
C LYS A 48 10.30 7.83 6.16
N ALA A 49 9.66 8.41 7.20
CA ALA A 49 8.81 7.63 8.10
C ALA A 49 7.63 6.96 7.37
N ALA A 50 7.00 7.64 6.42
CA ALA A 50 5.93 7.08 5.60
C ALA A 50 6.47 6.12 4.54
N ALA A 51 7.61 6.43 3.91
CA ALA A 51 8.21 5.55 2.91
C ALA A 51 8.65 4.19 3.49
N ASP A 52 9.11 4.18 4.75
CA ASP A 52 9.48 2.98 5.51
C ASP A 52 8.27 2.12 5.89
N SER A 53 7.06 2.70 5.99
CA SER A 53 5.83 1.95 6.27
C SER A 53 5.19 1.34 5.01
N VAL A 54 5.71 1.66 3.81
CA VAL A 54 5.21 1.16 2.52
C VAL A 54 6.01 -0.06 2.04
N GLU A 55 5.32 -1.17 1.84
CA GLU A 55 5.83 -2.37 1.18
C GLU A 55 5.41 -2.39 -0.29
N LEU A 56 6.38 -2.49 -1.21
CA LEU A 56 6.11 -2.63 -2.64
C LEU A 56 6.21 -4.12 -3.02
N GLN A 57 5.08 -4.74 -3.33
CA GLN A 57 5.00 -6.17 -3.60
C GLN A 57 4.77 -6.42 -5.10
N LEU A 58 5.57 -7.29 -5.71
CA LEU A 58 5.34 -7.72 -7.09
C LEU A 58 4.05 -8.56 -7.14
N ALA A 59 3.07 -8.12 -7.92
CA ALA A 59 1.82 -8.83 -8.15
C ALA A 59 1.80 -9.38 -9.58
N GLN A 60 2.32 -10.60 -9.76
CA GLN A 60 2.40 -11.23 -11.08
C GLN A 60 0.99 -11.59 -11.59
N ASP A 61 0.62 -11.05 -12.75
CA ASP A 61 -0.67 -11.28 -13.41
C ASP A 61 -1.88 -10.91 -12.52
N GLY A 62 -1.71 -9.91 -11.63
CA GLY A 62 -2.70 -9.56 -10.61
C GLY A 62 -4.05 -9.14 -11.17
N SER A 63 -4.09 -8.58 -12.38
CA SER A 63 -5.32 -8.17 -13.06
C SER A 63 -6.20 -9.36 -13.47
N VAL A 64 -5.58 -10.44 -13.98
CA VAL A 64 -6.30 -11.63 -14.43
C VAL A 64 -6.86 -12.41 -13.25
N LEU A 65 -6.03 -12.65 -12.22
CA LEU A 65 -6.47 -13.33 -11.00
C LEU A 65 -7.54 -12.52 -10.25
N GLY A 66 -7.38 -11.20 -10.18
CA GLY A 66 -8.37 -10.32 -9.59
C GLY A 66 -9.71 -10.38 -10.31
N ALA A 67 -9.71 -10.34 -11.65
CA ALA A 67 -10.93 -10.47 -12.45
C ALA A 67 -11.62 -11.82 -12.23
N ALA A 68 -10.85 -12.92 -12.20
CA ALA A 68 -11.38 -14.25 -11.94
C ALA A 68 -11.99 -14.35 -10.54
N TYR A 69 -11.34 -13.79 -9.52
CA TYR A 69 -11.83 -13.78 -8.15
C TYR A 69 -13.13 -12.98 -8.03
N LEU A 70 -13.19 -11.79 -8.64
CA LEU A 70 -14.41 -10.98 -8.67
C LEU A 70 -15.56 -11.69 -9.37
N ALA A 71 -15.30 -12.34 -10.51
CA ALA A 71 -16.32 -13.12 -11.23
C ALA A 71 -16.85 -14.29 -10.38
N ALA A 72 -15.97 -15.00 -9.66
CA ALA A 72 -16.37 -16.08 -8.77
C ALA A 72 -17.20 -15.58 -7.59
N ALA A 73 -16.79 -14.46 -6.96
CA ALA A 73 -17.54 -13.84 -5.87
C ALA A 73 -18.94 -13.38 -6.33
N ALA A 74 -19.03 -12.77 -7.52
CA ALA A 74 -20.31 -12.38 -8.11
C ALA A 74 -21.21 -13.60 -8.37
N ALA A 75 -20.67 -14.67 -8.96
CA ALA A 75 -21.42 -15.89 -9.20
C ALA A 75 -21.92 -16.55 -7.91
N GLN A 76 -21.11 -16.57 -6.84
CA GLN A 76 -21.53 -17.08 -5.54
C GLN A 76 -22.64 -16.23 -4.91
N PHE A 77 -22.53 -14.91 -5.01
CA PHE A 77 -23.55 -14.00 -4.50
C PHE A 77 -24.89 -14.20 -5.21
N ASP A 78 -24.88 -14.31 -6.53
CA ASP A 78 -26.10 -14.56 -7.31
C ASP A 78 -26.72 -15.92 -6.98
N ALA A 79 -25.90 -16.97 -6.84
CA ALA A 79 -26.36 -18.29 -6.42
C ALA A 79 -27.01 -18.28 -5.03
N GLN A 80 -26.51 -17.47 -4.10
CA GLN A 80 -27.09 -17.29 -2.77
C GLN A 80 -28.42 -16.51 -2.79
N ARG A 81 -28.65 -15.66 -3.79
CA ARG A 81 -29.92 -14.91 -3.95
C ARG A 81 -30.99 -15.66 -4.75
N GLY A 82 -30.59 -16.58 -5.63
CA GLY A 82 -31.49 -17.41 -6.42
C GLY A 82 -32.10 -18.61 -5.67
N GLY A 83 -31.70 -18.86 -4.42
CA GLY A 83 -32.13 -20.02 -3.62
C GLY A 83 -33.36 -19.81 -2.72
N SER A 84 -34.21 -18.80 -2.95
CA SER A 84 -35.41 -18.53 -2.13
C SER A 84 -36.72 -18.41 -2.92
N SER A 85 -36.88 -19.18 -3.99
CA SER A 85 -38.16 -19.32 -4.72
C SER A 85 -38.70 -20.73 -4.64
#